data_AF-A0A9J7ACE4-F1
#
_entry.id   AF-A0A9J7ACE4-F1
#
_cell.length_a   1.000
_cell.length_b   1.000
_cell.length_c   1.000
_cell.angle_alpha   90.00
_cell.angle_beta   90.00
_cell.angle_gamma   90.00
#
_symmetry.space_group_name_H-M   'P 1'
#
loop_
_entity.id
_entity.type
_entity.pdbx_description
1 polymer ?
#
loop_
_entity_poly.entity_id
_entity_poly.type
_entity_poly.pdbx_seq_one_letter_code
_entity_poly.pdbx_strand_id
1 'polypeptide(L)'
;MGIRLLVLAMLLCPLGKALAQVYTWTDEQGKVHYSDQRRVSHAEAKVIDIGGMPPAPLLDHQTPASYGAEVYPLVLDRFFYADSVSDENRALITYYFGGDCVSPTSENFNQLRVRYPQILQDDKKLQANTYRQLRKSSYGLLYRAGHYSMPVVDNAEIRVLNAQVTDLKINACRTKLMGGAASGDLESATAGSFDVLNSWIQVTWQLADSPSSDPSHTWVTQGVAATRLDRELSLYRAVEDAYLAALDQLQNDSRWRAAVTNPDANRTTAPAADPPDPQLQTPAQTYLQQAELARAFAEIAPLRVAVAEYYQVRGVMPLSVSAIGVRSPAMRSEVIQHLEMRQPGVMRADLAGANEGVFIELVPELEHGYTGIKWRCISNAAASILPSACEEY
;
A
#
# COMPACT_ATOMS: atom_id res chain seq x y z
N MET A 1 -63.24 -0.11 -3.38
CA MET A 1 -62.89 -1.41 -3.97
C MET A 1 -62.14 -1.17 -5.27
N GLY A 2 -60.93 -1.72 -5.39
CA GLY A 2 -60.22 -1.88 -6.68
C GLY A 2 -59.09 -0.90 -6.98
N ILE A 3 -57.91 -1.09 -6.37
CA ILE A 3 -56.64 -0.60 -6.94
C ILE A 3 -55.86 -1.83 -7.40
N ARG A 4 -55.61 -1.88 -8.70
CA ARG A 4 -55.03 -2.98 -9.47
C ARG A 4 -53.57 -3.19 -9.11
N LEU A 5 -53.22 -4.42 -8.78
CA LEU A 5 -51.87 -4.99 -8.92
C LEU A 5 -51.36 -4.70 -10.34
N LEU A 6 -50.33 -3.87 -10.49
CA LEU A 6 -49.52 -3.83 -11.70
C LEU A 6 -48.36 -4.79 -11.49
N VAL A 7 -48.47 -5.95 -12.15
CA VAL A 7 -47.51 -7.05 -12.13
C VAL A 7 -46.19 -6.58 -12.74
N LEU A 8 -45.16 -6.68 -11.91
CA LEU A 8 -43.74 -6.46 -12.20
C LEU A 8 -43.24 -7.55 -13.17
N ALA A 9 -43.53 -7.41 -14.46
CA ALA A 9 -42.96 -8.24 -15.53
C ALA A 9 -41.69 -7.58 -16.10
N MET A 10 -40.65 -7.45 -15.27
CA MET A 10 -39.32 -7.08 -15.77
C MET A 10 -38.59 -8.32 -16.27
N LEU A 11 -38.57 -8.47 -17.60
CA LEU A 11 -37.40 -8.81 -18.40
C LEU A 11 -36.39 -9.79 -17.79
N LEU A 12 -36.75 -11.08 -17.80
CA LEU A 12 -35.77 -12.16 -17.92
C LEU A 12 -35.32 -12.22 -19.40
N CYS A 13 -34.34 -11.40 -19.80
CA CYS A 13 -33.61 -11.63 -21.04
C CYS A 13 -32.69 -12.84 -20.81
N PRO A 14 -32.90 -13.99 -21.49
CA PRO A 14 -31.90 -15.05 -21.45
C PRO A 14 -30.63 -14.52 -22.10
N LEU A 15 -29.51 -14.58 -21.37
CA LEU A 15 -28.17 -14.40 -21.91
C LEU A 15 -27.95 -15.45 -23.01
N GLY A 16 -28.28 -15.09 -24.25
CA GLY A 16 -28.03 -15.92 -25.42
C GLY A 16 -26.54 -16.15 -25.55
N LYS A 17 -26.13 -17.43 -25.61
CA LYS A 17 -24.75 -17.80 -25.92
C LYS A 17 -24.39 -17.24 -27.30
N ALA A 18 -23.39 -16.37 -27.36
CA ALA A 18 -22.90 -15.84 -28.62
C ALA A 18 -22.22 -16.98 -29.40
N LEU A 19 -22.85 -17.43 -30.47
CA LEU A 19 -22.29 -18.42 -31.38
C LEU A 19 -21.55 -17.67 -32.50
N ALA A 20 -20.22 -17.66 -32.44
CA ALA A 20 -19.38 -17.11 -33.51
C ALA A 20 -18.79 -18.26 -34.34
N GLN A 21 -18.78 -18.10 -35.66
CA GLN A 21 -18.05 -19.00 -36.56
C GLN A 21 -16.58 -18.58 -36.56
N VAL A 22 -15.70 -19.48 -36.11
CA VAL A 22 -14.25 -19.27 -36.14
C VAL A 22 -13.62 -20.30 -37.06
N TYR A 23 -12.73 -19.83 -37.92
CA TYR A 23 -11.91 -20.67 -38.78
C TYR A 23 -10.68 -21.10 -38.01
N THR A 24 -10.45 -22.41 -37.91
CA THR A 24 -9.27 -22.99 -37.27
C THR A 24 -8.40 -23.71 -38.29
N TRP A 25 -7.08 -23.60 -38.16
CA TRP A 25 -6.13 -24.37 -38.95
C TRP A 25 -4.88 -24.67 -38.12
N THR A 26 -4.18 -25.75 -38.46
CA THR A 26 -2.91 -26.13 -37.86
C THR A 26 -1.80 -25.84 -38.85
N ASP A 27 -0.77 -25.12 -38.44
CA ASP A 27 0.39 -24.87 -39.30
C ASP A 27 1.33 -26.08 -39.39
N GLU A 28 2.38 -25.95 -40.21
CA GLU A 28 3.39 -27.00 -40.43
C GLU A 28 4.15 -27.38 -39.14
N GLN A 29 4.12 -26.54 -38.11
CA GLN A 29 4.77 -26.75 -36.82
C GLN A 29 3.81 -27.37 -35.78
N GLY A 30 2.57 -27.68 -36.16
CA GLY A 30 1.56 -28.25 -35.27
C GLY A 30 0.84 -27.21 -34.39
N LYS A 31 1.03 -25.92 -34.63
CA LYS A 31 0.37 -24.85 -33.86
C LYS A 31 -1.00 -24.56 -34.44
N VAL A 32 -2.02 -24.53 -33.58
CA VAL A 32 -3.40 -24.21 -33.94
C VAL A 32 -3.61 -22.70 -33.95
N HIS A 33 -4.16 -22.20 -35.04
CA HIS A 33 -4.50 -20.79 -35.25
C HIS A 33 -6.02 -20.62 -35.36
N TYR A 34 -6.49 -19.41 -35.10
CA TYR A 34 -7.90 -19.02 -35.13
C TYR A 34 -8.07 -17.69 -35.90
N SER A 35 -9.10 -17.57 -36.72
CA SER A 35 -9.47 -16.30 -37.36
C SER A 35 -10.99 -16.23 -37.56
N ASP A 36 -11.51 -15.01 -37.52
CA ASP A 36 -12.85 -14.62 -37.94
C ASP A 36 -13.06 -14.72 -39.47
N GLN A 37 -11.98 -14.85 -40.25
CA GLN A 37 -12.00 -14.97 -41.70
C GLN A 37 -11.20 -16.19 -42.16
N ARG A 38 -11.63 -16.82 -43.26
CA ARG A 38 -10.92 -17.96 -43.84
C ARG A 38 -9.62 -17.50 -44.50
N ARG A 39 -8.49 -17.59 -43.78
CA ARG A 39 -7.17 -17.15 -44.28
C ARG A 39 -6.43 -18.18 -45.12
N VAL A 40 -6.70 -19.47 -44.91
CA VAL A 40 -6.10 -20.57 -45.68
C VAL A 40 -7.19 -21.51 -46.18
N SER A 41 -6.96 -22.13 -47.34
CA SER A 41 -7.93 -23.00 -48.00
C SER A 41 -8.32 -24.21 -47.15
N HIS A 42 -7.42 -24.70 -46.30
CA HIS A 42 -7.66 -25.82 -45.39
C HIS A 42 -8.18 -25.42 -44.00
N ALA A 43 -8.51 -24.14 -43.77
CA ALA A 43 -9.12 -23.74 -42.51
C ALA A 43 -10.56 -24.24 -42.42
N GLU A 44 -10.88 -24.93 -41.33
CA GLU A 44 -12.21 -25.46 -41.06
C GLU A 44 -13.04 -24.47 -40.25
N ALA A 45 -14.26 -24.19 -40.70
CA ALA A 45 -15.22 -23.39 -39.92
C ALA A 45 -15.77 -24.26 -38.80
N LYS A 46 -15.48 -23.90 -37.55
CA LYS A 46 -16.10 -24.51 -36.38
C LYS A 46 -17.00 -23.48 -35.70
N VAL A 47 -18.25 -23.87 -35.45
CA VAL A 47 -19.12 -23.15 -34.51
C VAL A 47 -18.67 -23.60 -33.13
N ILE A 48 -17.84 -22.79 -32.49
CA ILE A 48 -17.34 -23.05 -31.15
C ILE A 48 -18.12 -22.11 -30.22
N ASP A 49 -18.65 -22.62 -29.11
CA ASP A 49 -19.07 -21.76 -27.99
C ASP A 49 -17.78 -21.25 -27.36
N ILE A 50 -17.25 -20.16 -27.91
CA ILE A 50 -15.93 -19.65 -27.54
C ILE A 50 -15.94 -18.96 -26.18
N GLY A 51 -17.15 -18.65 -25.67
CA GLY A 51 -17.34 -17.79 -24.50
C GLY A 51 -16.87 -16.36 -24.78
N GLY A 52 -17.63 -15.38 -24.32
CA GLY A 52 -17.10 -14.02 -24.24
C GLY A 52 -16.05 -13.93 -23.13
N MET A 53 -15.24 -12.87 -23.17
CA MET A 53 -14.40 -12.50 -22.03
C MET A 53 -15.21 -12.56 -20.72
N PRO A 54 -14.76 -13.34 -19.71
CA PRO A 54 -15.51 -13.49 -18.48
C PRO A 54 -15.60 -12.14 -17.77
N PRO A 55 -16.76 -11.83 -17.14
CA PRO A 55 -16.89 -10.63 -16.34
C PRO A 55 -15.88 -10.68 -15.20
N ALA A 56 -15.37 -9.51 -14.81
CA ALA A 56 -14.60 -9.39 -13.58
C ALA A 56 -15.46 -9.85 -12.39
N PRO A 57 -14.88 -10.57 -11.42
CA PRO A 57 -15.56 -10.81 -10.15
C PRO A 57 -15.95 -9.48 -9.52
N LEU A 58 -17.16 -9.36 -9.02
CA LEU A 58 -17.57 -8.17 -8.26
C LEU A 58 -16.91 -8.24 -6.88
N LEU A 59 -16.02 -7.30 -6.61
CA LEU A 59 -15.46 -7.06 -5.28
C LEU A 59 -15.74 -5.61 -4.89
N ASP A 60 -16.14 -5.42 -3.64
CA ASP A 60 -16.33 -4.08 -3.10
C ASP A 60 -14.96 -3.43 -2.87
N HIS A 61 -14.71 -2.31 -3.54
CA HIS A 61 -13.53 -1.49 -3.26
C HIS A 61 -13.68 -0.86 -1.87
N GLN A 62 -12.76 -1.19 -0.97
CA GLN A 62 -12.74 -0.65 0.38
C GLN A 62 -11.68 0.44 0.49
N THR A 63 -12.00 1.54 1.16
CA THR A 63 -10.97 2.50 1.56
C THR A 63 -10.13 1.84 2.67
N PRO A 64 -8.80 1.86 2.59
CA PRO A 64 -7.96 1.27 3.63
C PRO A 64 -8.19 1.93 4.99
N ALA A 65 -8.27 1.10 6.04
CA ALA A 65 -8.44 1.58 7.41
C ALA A 65 -7.21 2.35 7.90
N SER A 66 -7.43 3.43 8.65
CA SER A 66 -6.39 4.13 9.40
C SER A 66 -6.20 3.51 10.79
N TYR A 67 -4.95 3.38 11.23
CA TYR A 67 -4.63 2.91 12.58
C TYR A 67 -4.63 4.09 13.56
N GLY A 68 -5.53 4.06 14.56
CA GLY A 68 -5.58 5.07 15.62
C GLY A 68 -4.75 4.73 16.86
N ALA A 69 -4.32 3.48 16.99
CA ALA A 69 -3.50 2.98 18.09
C ALA A 69 -2.04 2.77 17.64
N GLU A 70 -1.12 2.71 18.60
CA GLU A 70 0.27 2.36 18.31
C GLU A 70 0.36 0.95 17.71
N VAL A 71 1.05 0.82 16.59
CA VAL A 71 1.23 -0.44 15.87
C VAL A 71 2.66 -0.93 16.02
N TYR A 72 2.86 -2.25 16.04
CA TYR A 72 4.19 -2.82 16.00
C TYR A 72 4.92 -2.38 14.73
N PRO A 73 6.21 -2.04 14.81
CA PRO A 73 7.02 -1.89 13.61
C PRO A 73 6.94 -3.14 12.72
N LEU A 74 6.66 -2.94 11.43
CA LEU A 74 6.50 -4.02 10.46
C LEU A 74 7.71 -4.09 9.53
N VAL A 75 8.29 -5.28 9.37
CA VAL A 75 9.33 -5.59 8.40
C VAL A 75 8.73 -6.39 7.26
N LEU A 76 8.81 -5.88 6.03
CA LEU A 76 8.48 -6.66 4.84
C LEU A 76 9.68 -7.54 4.47
N ASP A 77 9.60 -8.85 4.70
CA ASP A 77 10.71 -9.79 4.43
C ASP A 77 10.65 -10.32 3.00
N ARG A 78 9.63 -11.12 2.67
CA ARG A 78 9.49 -11.74 1.34
C ARG A 78 8.18 -11.35 0.68
N PHE A 79 8.27 -11.10 -0.62
CA PHE A 79 7.10 -11.00 -1.47
C PHE A 79 7.40 -11.60 -2.84
N PHE A 80 6.78 -12.74 -3.17
CA PHE A 80 7.08 -13.51 -4.37
C PHE A 80 5.82 -14.15 -4.96
N TYR A 81 5.94 -14.72 -6.17
CA TYR A 81 4.89 -15.52 -6.80
C TYR A 81 5.03 -16.99 -6.38
N ALA A 82 3.92 -17.65 -6.05
CA ALA A 82 3.89 -19.09 -5.80
C ALA A 82 4.19 -19.89 -7.08
N ASP A 83 4.69 -21.12 -6.91
CA ASP A 83 4.93 -22.05 -8.02
C ASP A 83 3.65 -22.36 -8.81
N SER A 84 2.48 -22.30 -8.17
CA SER A 84 1.16 -22.44 -8.80
C SER A 84 0.81 -21.32 -9.79
N VAL A 85 1.48 -20.17 -9.69
CA VAL A 85 1.32 -19.04 -10.60
C VAL A 85 2.29 -19.15 -11.78
N SER A 86 3.47 -19.73 -11.55
CA SER A 86 4.50 -19.93 -12.58
C SER A 86 4.36 -21.24 -13.37
N ASP A 87 3.31 -22.04 -13.10
CA ASP A 87 3.01 -23.27 -13.85
C ASP A 87 2.85 -23.01 -15.36
N GLU A 88 3.68 -23.67 -16.16
CA GLU A 88 3.73 -23.50 -17.61
C GLU A 88 2.46 -23.98 -18.31
N ASN A 89 1.68 -24.86 -17.67
CA ASN A 89 0.42 -25.39 -18.20
C ASN A 89 -0.76 -24.45 -17.93
N ARG A 90 -0.58 -23.43 -17.08
CA ARG A 90 -1.63 -22.53 -16.66
C ARG A 90 -1.59 -21.23 -17.45
N ALA A 91 -2.71 -20.89 -18.08
CA ALA A 91 -2.91 -19.57 -18.66
C ALA A 91 -3.00 -18.51 -17.56
N LEU A 92 -2.10 -17.51 -17.60
CA LEU A 92 -2.09 -16.39 -16.67
C LEU A 92 -2.83 -15.18 -17.24
N ILE A 93 -2.64 -14.93 -18.54
CA ILE A 93 -3.34 -13.91 -19.30
C ILE A 93 -4.12 -14.54 -20.44
N THR A 94 -5.30 -14.01 -20.73
CA THR A 94 -6.08 -14.32 -21.93
C THR A 94 -6.45 -13.03 -22.64
N TYR A 95 -5.99 -12.89 -23.86
CA TYR A 95 -6.32 -11.80 -24.77
C TYR A 95 -7.55 -12.17 -25.60
N TYR A 96 -8.52 -11.28 -25.71
CA TYR A 96 -9.73 -11.44 -26.50
C TYR A 96 -9.74 -10.38 -27.60
N PHE A 97 -10.07 -10.80 -28.82
CA PHE A 97 -10.12 -9.90 -29.98
C PHE A 97 -11.50 -9.88 -30.62
N GLY A 98 -11.79 -8.78 -31.32
CA GLY A 98 -13.04 -8.56 -32.08
C GLY A 98 -14.09 -7.81 -31.28
N GLY A 99 -15.11 -7.27 -31.99
CA GLY A 99 -16.15 -6.40 -31.41
C GLY A 99 -16.84 -6.98 -30.17
N ASP A 100 -16.94 -8.30 -30.09
CA ASP A 100 -17.60 -9.03 -29.00
C ASP A 100 -16.63 -9.71 -28.01
N CYS A 101 -15.31 -9.51 -28.13
CA CYS A 101 -14.30 -10.11 -27.25
C CYS A 101 -14.37 -11.65 -27.17
N VAL A 102 -14.43 -12.34 -28.32
CA VAL A 102 -14.73 -13.80 -28.38
C VAL A 102 -13.58 -14.68 -28.86
N SER A 103 -12.43 -14.13 -29.28
CA SER A 103 -11.30 -14.93 -29.75
C SER A 103 -10.16 -14.96 -28.72
N PRO A 104 -10.12 -15.95 -27.80
CA PRO A 104 -9.13 -16.02 -26.75
C PRO A 104 -7.77 -16.50 -27.28
N THR A 105 -6.71 -15.79 -26.93
CA THR A 105 -5.31 -16.24 -27.02
C THR A 105 -4.70 -16.13 -25.63
N SER A 106 -4.09 -17.20 -25.13
CA SER A 106 -3.57 -17.22 -23.76
C SER A 106 -2.05 -17.30 -23.73
N GLU A 107 -1.46 -16.71 -22.69
CA GLU A 107 -0.04 -16.86 -22.37
C GLU A 107 0.11 -17.34 -20.93
N ASN A 108 1.13 -18.17 -20.69
CA ASN A 108 1.53 -18.57 -19.35
C ASN A 108 2.50 -17.55 -18.71
N PHE A 109 2.89 -17.79 -17.47
CA PHE A 109 3.77 -16.90 -16.71
C PHE A 109 5.12 -16.66 -17.38
N ASN A 110 5.78 -17.71 -17.90
CA ASN A 110 7.10 -17.60 -18.51
C ASN A 110 7.05 -16.77 -19.81
N GLN A 111 6.04 -17.02 -20.65
CA GLN A 111 5.79 -16.23 -21.86
C GLN A 111 5.52 -14.76 -21.52
N LEU A 112 4.64 -14.51 -20.55
CA LEU A 112 4.30 -13.15 -20.12
C LEU A 112 5.51 -12.43 -19.51
N ARG A 113 6.35 -13.13 -18.74
CA ARG A 113 7.56 -12.55 -18.13
C ARG A 113 8.59 -12.11 -19.16
N VAL A 114 8.79 -12.91 -20.20
CA VAL A 114 9.73 -12.59 -21.29
C VAL A 114 9.20 -11.42 -22.12
N ARG A 115 7.91 -11.44 -22.46
CA ARG A 115 7.29 -10.42 -23.32
C ARG A 115 7.02 -9.11 -22.60
N TYR A 116 6.59 -9.18 -21.35
CA TYR A 116 6.13 -8.06 -20.52
C TYR A 116 6.73 -8.10 -19.11
N PRO A 117 8.06 -7.92 -18.98
CA PRO A 117 8.75 -7.98 -17.70
C PRO A 117 8.30 -6.90 -16.70
N GLN A 118 7.56 -5.88 -17.16
CA GLN A 118 7.01 -4.84 -16.28
C GLN A 118 5.70 -5.26 -15.61
N ILE A 119 4.88 -6.12 -16.24
CA ILE A 119 3.59 -6.57 -15.70
C ILE A 119 3.82 -7.47 -14.49
N LEU A 120 4.75 -8.42 -14.63
CA LEU A 120 5.16 -9.31 -13.55
C LEU A 120 6.30 -8.64 -12.78
N GLN A 121 5.93 -7.91 -11.73
CA GLN A 121 6.87 -7.16 -10.92
C GLN A 121 7.82 -8.11 -10.18
N ASP A 122 9.11 -7.78 -10.14
CA ASP A 122 10.04 -8.52 -9.29
C ASP A 122 9.70 -8.36 -7.80
N ASP A 123 10.21 -9.28 -6.97
CA ASP A 123 9.99 -9.32 -5.52
C ASP A 123 10.30 -7.96 -4.85
N LYS A 124 11.33 -7.28 -5.34
CA LYS A 124 11.76 -5.97 -4.83
C LYS A 124 10.69 -4.90 -5.11
N LYS A 125 10.15 -4.85 -6.31
CA LYS A 125 9.08 -3.90 -6.70
C LYS A 125 7.79 -4.20 -5.96
N LEU A 126 7.42 -5.48 -5.82
CA LEU A 126 6.25 -5.89 -5.04
C LEU A 126 6.36 -5.39 -3.60
N GLN A 127 7.49 -5.66 -2.93
CA GLN A 127 7.77 -5.13 -1.58
C GLN A 127 7.72 -3.60 -1.51
N ALA A 128 8.30 -2.90 -2.49
CA ALA A 128 8.29 -1.44 -2.53
C ALA A 128 6.86 -0.89 -2.69
N ASN A 129 6.02 -1.56 -3.46
CA ASN A 129 4.62 -1.22 -3.64
C ASN A 129 3.80 -1.48 -2.37
N THR A 130 3.99 -2.61 -1.70
CA THR A 130 3.42 -2.90 -0.37
C THR A 130 3.80 -1.84 0.64
N TYR A 131 5.08 -1.51 0.71
CA TYR A 131 5.61 -0.49 1.61
C TYR A 131 4.93 0.86 1.39
N ARG A 132 4.87 1.31 0.13
CA ARG A 132 4.25 2.60 -0.23
C ARG A 132 2.77 2.63 0.15
N GLN A 133 2.03 1.54 -0.07
CA GLN A 133 0.60 1.49 0.25
C GLN A 133 0.34 1.42 1.75
N LEU A 134 1.05 0.57 2.49
CA LEU A 134 0.96 0.49 3.97
C LEU A 134 1.29 1.85 4.63
N ARG A 135 2.22 2.59 4.07
CA ARG A 135 2.56 3.93 4.59
C ARG A 135 1.41 4.93 4.44
N LYS A 136 0.62 4.83 3.36
CA LYS A 136 -0.54 5.71 3.14
C LYS A 136 -1.66 5.46 4.17
N SER A 137 -1.79 4.23 4.67
CA SER A 137 -2.76 3.89 5.73
C SER A 137 -2.28 4.28 7.14
N SER A 138 -1.39 5.26 7.25
CA SER A 138 -0.81 5.75 8.52
C SER A 138 0.06 4.73 9.30
N TYR A 139 0.54 3.68 8.64
CA TYR A 139 1.51 2.78 9.25
C TYR A 139 2.88 3.47 9.25
N GLY A 140 3.20 4.16 10.35
CA GLY A 140 4.40 5.00 10.46
C GLY A 140 5.69 4.20 10.51
N LEU A 141 5.70 3.07 11.22
CA LEU A 141 6.89 2.27 11.51
C LEU A 141 7.00 1.07 10.56
N LEU A 142 7.53 1.30 9.35
CA LEU A 142 7.71 0.28 8.33
C LEU A 142 9.19 0.17 7.91
N TYR A 143 9.68 -1.07 7.79
CA TYR A 143 11.00 -1.40 7.28
C TYR A 143 10.90 -2.34 6.08
N ARG A 144 11.82 -2.18 5.12
CA ARG A 144 11.94 -3.06 3.96
C ARG A 144 13.22 -3.90 4.08
N ALA A 145 13.10 -5.22 4.00
CA ALA A 145 14.25 -6.12 4.03
C ALA A 145 15.24 -5.80 2.90
N GLY A 146 16.54 -5.87 3.20
CA GLY A 146 17.62 -5.71 2.21
C GLY A 146 18.02 -4.27 1.83
N HIS A 147 17.30 -3.24 2.28
CA HIS A 147 17.67 -1.83 2.02
C HIS A 147 18.22 -1.07 3.22
N TYR A 148 18.22 -1.69 4.41
CA TYR A 148 18.79 -1.14 5.62
C TYR A 148 19.51 -2.25 6.39
N SER A 149 20.70 -1.96 6.91
CA SER A 149 21.13 -2.62 8.15
C SER A 149 20.02 -2.32 9.14
N MET A 150 19.19 -3.31 9.47
CA MET A 150 18.12 -3.10 10.44
C MET A 150 18.75 -2.34 11.61
N PRO A 151 18.16 -1.22 12.08
CA PRO A 151 18.49 -0.79 13.43
C PRO A 151 18.39 -2.04 14.30
N VAL A 152 19.25 -2.17 15.31
CA VAL A 152 19.10 -3.24 16.30
C VAL A 152 17.81 -2.94 17.05
N VAL A 153 16.68 -3.18 16.40
CA VAL A 153 15.35 -3.20 16.97
C VAL A 153 15.33 -4.54 17.66
N ASP A 154 15.12 -4.50 18.96
CA ASP A 154 15.06 -5.72 19.75
C ASP A 154 14.01 -6.64 19.12
N ASN A 155 14.35 -7.91 18.88
CA ASN A 155 13.50 -8.83 18.11
C ASN A 155 12.10 -8.98 18.75
N ALA A 156 11.95 -8.59 20.02
CA ALA A 156 10.69 -8.59 20.76
C ALA A 156 9.68 -7.52 20.30
N GLU A 157 10.12 -6.49 19.56
CA GLU A 157 9.28 -5.32 19.24
C GLU A 157 8.87 -5.23 17.76
N ILE A 158 9.24 -6.19 16.91
CA ILE A 158 8.88 -6.16 15.49
C ILE A 158 7.83 -7.20 15.11
N ARG A 159 7.22 -6.99 13.96
CA ARG A 159 6.47 -8.01 13.23
C ARG A 159 7.04 -8.14 11.83
N VAL A 160 7.05 -9.37 11.32
CA VAL A 160 7.55 -9.66 9.97
C VAL A 160 6.39 -10.06 9.10
N LEU A 161 6.15 -9.32 8.02
CA LEU A 161 5.14 -9.65 7.02
C LEU A 161 5.79 -10.27 5.79
N ASN A 162 5.32 -11.47 5.46
CA ASN A 162 5.56 -12.15 4.21
C ASN A 162 4.29 -12.14 3.36
N ALA A 163 4.47 -12.06 2.05
CA ALA A 163 3.37 -12.10 1.10
C ALA A 163 3.70 -13.06 -0.06
N GLN A 164 2.69 -13.74 -0.56
CA GLN A 164 2.83 -14.66 -1.67
C GLN A 164 1.63 -14.52 -2.60
N VAL A 165 1.87 -14.18 -3.87
CA VAL A 165 0.82 -14.24 -4.89
C VAL A 165 0.55 -15.70 -5.21
N THR A 166 -0.60 -16.23 -4.79
CA THR A 166 -0.98 -17.64 -4.98
C THR A 166 -1.78 -17.86 -6.26
N ASP A 167 -2.40 -16.81 -6.76
CA ASP A 167 -3.14 -16.82 -8.01
C ASP A 167 -3.15 -15.44 -8.68
N LEU A 168 -3.14 -15.43 -10.02
CA LEU A 168 -3.21 -14.22 -10.83
C LEU A 168 -3.87 -14.58 -12.16
N LYS A 169 -4.90 -13.83 -12.53
CA LYS A 169 -5.61 -13.98 -13.81
C LYS A 169 -5.82 -12.62 -14.45
N ILE A 170 -5.45 -12.51 -15.72
CA ILE A 170 -5.62 -11.29 -16.51
C ILE A 170 -6.47 -11.61 -17.73
N ASN A 171 -7.51 -10.83 -17.98
CA ASN A 171 -8.30 -10.91 -19.19
C ASN A 171 -8.27 -9.53 -19.85
N ALA A 172 -7.83 -9.47 -21.11
CA ALA A 172 -7.69 -8.21 -21.82
C ALA A 172 -8.42 -8.30 -23.15
N CYS A 173 -9.33 -7.38 -23.46
CA CYS A 173 -10.04 -7.35 -24.74
C CYS A 173 -9.72 -6.10 -25.54
N ARG A 174 -9.57 -6.31 -26.85
CA ARG A 174 -9.51 -5.26 -27.86
C ARG A 174 -10.57 -5.48 -28.94
N THR A 175 -11.53 -4.58 -29.02
CA THR A 175 -12.67 -4.57 -29.94
C THR A 175 -12.29 -4.11 -31.34
N LYS A 176 -11.33 -3.19 -31.46
CA LYS A 176 -10.81 -2.68 -32.75
C LYS A 176 -9.38 -3.12 -32.99
N LEU A 177 -9.19 -4.07 -33.91
CA LEU A 177 -7.89 -4.34 -34.50
C LEU A 177 -7.51 -3.13 -35.36
N MET A 178 -6.36 -2.49 -35.07
CA MET A 178 -5.87 -1.43 -35.96
C MET A 178 -5.60 -2.04 -37.34
N GLY A 179 -6.14 -1.40 -38.39
CA GLY A 179 -5.99 -1.85 -39.77
C GLY A 179 -4.50 -1.99 -40.12
N GLY A 180 -4.02 -3.23 -40.18
CA GLY A 180 -2.60 -3.54 -40.37
C GLY A 180 -2.10 -4.68 -39.49
N ALA A 181 -2.68 -4.89 -38.30
CA ALA A 181 -2.36 -6.04 -37.46
C ALA A 181 -3.01 -7.30 -38.05
N ALA A 182 -2.25 -8.09 -38.81
CA ALA A 182 -2.67 -9.44 -39.15
C ALA A 182 -2.87 -10.24 -37.85
N SER A 183 -3.89 -11.11 -37.77
CA SER A 183 -4.28 -11.86 -36.57
C SER A 183 -3.22 -12.82 -35.98
N GLY A 184 -1.98 -12.78 -36.48
CA GLY A 184 -0.82 -13.51 -35.95
C GLY A 184 0.27 -12.62 -35.35
N ASP A 185 0.22 -11.31 -35.57
CA ASP A 185 1.21 -10.38 -35.02
C ASP A 185 0.75 -9.85 -33.66
N LEU A 186 0.70 -10.79 -32.69
CA LEU A 186 0.31 -10.50 -31.32
C LEU A 186 1.18 -9.39 -30.73
N GLU A 187 2.45 -9.27 -31.12
CA GLU A 187 3.38 -8.25 -30.63
C GLU A 187 2.89 -6.84 -30.93
N SER A 188 2.45 -6.57 -32.16
CA SER A 188 1.85 -5.27 -32.52
C SER A 188 0.52 -4.99 -31.80
N ALA A 189 -0.26 -6.04 -31.52
CA ALA A 189 -1.58 -5.93 -30.90
C ALA A 189 -1.52 -5.77 -29.38
N THR A 190 -0.50 -6.34 -28.73
CA THR A 190 -0.35 -6.42 -27.26
C THR A 190 0.50 -5.29 -26.67
N ALA A 191 1.27 -4.57 -27.50
CA ALA A 191 1.89 -3.30 -27.12
C ALA A 191 0.89 -2.12 -27.05
N GLY A 192 -0.35 -2.32 -27.52
CA GLY A 192 -1.39 -1.28 -27.59
C GLY A 192 -2.46 -1.36 -26.49
N SER A 193 -3.16 -0.24 -26.29
CA SER A 193 -4.29 -0.09 -25.37
C SER A 193 -5.38 -1.14 -25.55
N PHE A 194 -5.95 -1.63 -24.45
CA PHE A 194 -7.11 -2.52 -24.41
C PHE A 194 -8.39 -1.73 -24.13
N ASP A 195 -9.53 -2.17 -24.69
CA ASP A 195 -10.85 -1.56 -24.46
C ASP A 195 -11.48 -2.04 -23.15
N VAL A 196 -11.20 -3.29 -22.78
CA VAL A 196 -11.63 -3.88 -21.50
C VAL A 196 -10.45 -4.61 -20.91
N LEU A 197 -10.17 -4.37 -19.63
CA LEU A 197 -9.10 -5.06 -18.93
C LEU A 197 -9.54 -5.42 -17.51
N ASN A 198 -9.47 -6.72 -17.22
CA ASN A 198 -9.80 -7.29 -15.93
C ASN A 198 -8.56 -8.00 -15.38
N SER A 199 -8.08 -7.60 -14.21
CA SER A 199 -7.09 -8.35 -13.45
C SER A 199 -7.71 -8.82 -12.14
N TRP A 200 -7.46 -10.08 -11.79
CA TRP A 200 -7.80 -10.65 -10.49
C TRP A 200 -6.53 -11.27 -9.90
N ILE A 201 -6.31 -11.05 -8.62
CA ILE A 201 -5.14 -11.56 -7.89
C ILE A 201 -5.58 -12.13 -6.54
N GLN A 202 -4.91 -13.19 -6.10
CA GLN A 202 -5.04 -13.73 -4.76
C GLN A 202 -3.67 -13.72 -4.07
N VAL A 203 -3.63 -13.17 -2.86
CA VAL A 203 -2.41 -13.02 -2.08
C VAL A 203 -2.59 -13.67 -0.72
N THR A 204 -1.64 -14.53 -0.35
CA THR A 204 -1.50 -15.06 0.99
C THR A 204 -0.54 -14.18 1.77
N TRP A 205 -0.98 -13.69 2.93
CA TRP A 205 -0.20 -12.85 3.83
C TRP A 205 0.11 -13.63 5.10
N GLN A 206 1.35 -13.58 5.56
CA GLN A 206 1.83 -14.29 6.74
C GLN A 206 2.53 -13.31 7.65
N LEU A 207 2.04 -13.16 8.87
CA LEU A 207 2.67 -12.33 9.90
C LEU A 207 3.38 -13.24 10.89
N ALA A 208 4.64 -12.95 11.18
CA ALA A 208 5.46 -13.65 12.17
C ALA A 208 5.95 -12.65 13.22
N ASP A 209 6.27 -13.15 14.41
CA ASP A 209 6.75 -12.31 15.52
C ASP A 209 8.24 -11.98 15.39
N SER A 210 8.99 -12.74 14.58
CA SER A 210 10.40 -12.52 14.26
C SER A 210 10.77 -13.12 12.89
N PRO A 211 11.93 -12.79 12.31
CA PRO A 211 12.35 -13.34 11.01
C PRO A 211 12.58 -14.86 11.01
N SER A 212 12.82 -15.46 12.19
CA SER A 212 13.11 -16.89 12.35
C SER A 212 11.96 -17.70 12.93
N SER A 213 10.85 -17.06 13.31
CA SER A 213 9.68 -17.76 13.86
C SER A 213 8.72 -18.18 12.76
N ASP A 214 7.92 -19.20 13.04
CA ASP A 214 6.79 -19.56 12.19
C ASP A 214 5.75 -18.42 12.14
N PRO A 215 4.94 -18.34 11.07
CA PRO A 215 3.85 -17.37 10.99
C PRO A 215 2.87 -17.55 12.14
N SER A 216 2.66 -16.49 12.94
CA SER A 216 1.64 -16.45 13.98
C SER A 216 0.24 -16.28 13.40
N HIS A 217 0.13 -15.66 12.22
CA HIS A 217 -1.14 -15.42 11.55
C HIS A 217 -1.01 -15.59 10.03
N THR A 218 -2.12 -15.98 9.39
CA THR A 218 -2.22 -16.10 7.93
C THR A 218 -3.56 -15.58 7.42
N TRP A 219 -3.52 -14.81 6.34
CA TRP A 219 -4.69 -14.30 5.64
C TRP A 219 -4.60 -14.62 4.16
N VAL A 220 -5.74 -14.77 3.51
CA VAL A 220 -5.85 -14.84 2.06
C VAL A 220 -6.77 -13.71 1.63
N THR A 221 -6.28 -12.81 0.78
CA THR A 221 -7.08 -11.72 0.23
C THR A 221 -7.11 -11.81 -1.28
N GLN A 222 -8.12 -11.16 -1.86
CA GLN A 222 -8.37 -11.10 -3.28
C GLN A 222 -8.54 -9.66 -3.69
N GLY A 223 -8.09 -9.34 -4.90
CA GLY A 223 -8.28 -8.01 -5.46
C GLY A 223 -8.62 -8.09 -6.93
N VAL A 224 -9.48 -7.18 -7.36
CA VAL A 224 -9.94 -7.07 -8.75
C VAL A 224 -9.74 -5.64 -9.20
N ALA A 225 -9.20 -5.50 -10.40
CA ALA A 225 -9.26 -4.27 -11.16
C ALA A 225 -10.03 -4.56 -12.45
N ALA A 226 -11.22 -3.98 -12.56
CA ALA A 226 -12.03 -4.03 -13.77
C ALA A 226 -12.07 -2.62 -14.36
N THR A 227 -11.43 -2.44 -15.51
CA THR A 227 -11.36 -1.14 -16.16
C THR A 227 -12.16 -1.19 -17.46
N ARG A 228 -13.27 -0.43 -17.47
CA ARG A 228 -14.16 -0.23 -18.62
C ARG A 228 -14.36 1.27 -18.82
N LEU A 229 -13.32 1.99 -19.26
CA LEU A 229 -13.41 3.43 -19.48
C LEU A 229 -12.47 3.86 -20.61
N ASP A 230 -12.91 4.91 -21.32
CA ASP A 230 -12.44 5.57 -22.55
C ASP A 230 -10.97 6.08 -22.55
N ARG A 231 -10.07 5.43 -21.80
CA ARG A 231 -8.66 5.79 -21.63
C ARG A 231 -7.77 4.60 -21.93
N GLU A 232 -6.53 4.88 -22.31
CA GLU A 232 -5.51 3.86 -22.54
C GLU A 232 -5.29 3.01 -21.27
N LEU A 233 -5.81 1.78 -21.28
CA LEU A 233 -5.66 0.82 -20.20
C LEU A 233 -4.34 0.07 -20.36
N SER A 234 -3.47 0.17 -19.36
CA SER A 234 -2.22 -0.59 -19.31
C SER A 234 -2.38 -1.86 -18.47
N LEU A 235 -1.86 -2.98 -18.97
CA LEU A 235 -1.79 -4.25 -18.22
C LEU A 235 -1.12 -4.09 -16.86
N TYR A 236 -0.02 -3.33 -16.81
CA TYR A 236 0.71 -3.01 -15.59
C TYR A 236 -0.21 -2.42 -14.51
N ARG A 237 -0.93 -1.35 -14.86
CA ARG A 237 -1.81 -0.65 -13.93
C ARG A 237 -2.95 -1.54 -13.44
N ALA A 238 -3.54 -2.37 -14.29
CA ALA A 238 -4.61 -3.28 -13.83
C ALA A 238 -4.09 -4.31 -12.82
N VAL A 239 -2.90 -4.89 -13.05
CA VAL A 239 -2.30 -5.82 -12.08
C VAL A 239 -1.94 -5.10 -10.78
N GLU A 240 -1.39 -3.88 -10.87
CA GLU A 240 -1.08 -3.04 -9.70
C GLU A 240 -2.35 -2.67 -8.92
N ASP A 241 -3.41 -2.21 -9.58
CA ASP A 241 -4.68 -1.85 -8.96
C ASP A 241 -5.36 -3.07 -8.31
N ALA A 242 -5.34 -4.24 -8.95
CA ALA A 242 -5.85 -5.47 -8.37
C ALA A 242 -5.05 -5.87 -7.12
N TYR A 243 -3.73 -5.72 -7.18
CA TYR A 243 -2.86 -5.95 -6.02
C TYR A 243 -3.17 -4.98 -4.87
N LEU A 244 -3.31 -3.69 -5.14
CA LEU A 244 -3.64 -2.68 -4.13
C LEU A 244 -5.00 -2.98 -3.47
N ALA A 245 -5.99 -3.41 -4.26
CA ALA A 245 -7.28 -3.85 -3.71
C ALA A 245 -7.15 -5.05 -2.75
N ALA A 246 -6.29 -6.03 -3.08
CA ALA A 246 -6.03 -7.17 -2.19
C ALA A 246 -5.35 -6.74 -0.87
N LEU A 247 -4.47 -5.74 -0.92
CA LEU A 247 -3.84 -5.17 0.27
C LEU A 247 -4.83 -4.33 1.11
N ASP A 248 -5.69 -3.54 0.46
CA ASP A 248 -6.72 -2.77 1.15
C ASP A 248 -7.71 -3.70 1.89
N GLN A 249 -8.03 -4.87 1.29
CA GLN A 249 -8.82 -5.91 1.98
C GLN A 249 -8.11 -6.44 3.24
N LEU A 250 -6.79 -6.66 3.18
CA LEU A 250 -6.01 -7.08 4.35
C LEU A 250 -6.10 -6.04 5.47
N GLN A 251 -5.89 -4.76 5.13
CA GLN A 251 -5.89 -3.67 6.11
C GLN A 251 -7.25 -3.47 6.79
N ASN A 252 -8.34 -3.82 6.11
CA ASN A 252 -9.68 -3.75 6.64
C ASN A 252 -10.07 -4.97 7.51
N ASP A 253 -9.36 -6.12 7.39
CA ASP A 253 -9.59 -7.31 8.23
C ASP A 253 -9.35 -6.95 9.72
N SER A 254 -10.32 -7.24 10.58
CA SER A 254 -10.26 -6.93 12.00
C SER A 254 -9.19 -7.73 12.74
N ARG A 255 -8.93 -8.97 12.32
CA ARG A 255 -7.87 -9.82 12.89
C ARG A 255 -6.50 -9.30 12.50
N TRP A 256 -6.33 -8.81 11.26
CA TRP A 256 -5.11 -8.12 10.87
C TRP A 256 -4.86 -6.92 11.77
N ARG A 257 -5.85 -6.03 11.93
CA ARG A 257 -5.74 -4.84 12.78
C ARG A 257 -5.39 -5.19 14.23
N ALA A 258 -6.02 -6.22 14.78
CA ALA A 258 -5.70 -6.70 16.13
C ALA A 258 -4.26 -7.24 16.23
N ALA A 259 -3.80 -8.01 15.24
CA ALA A 259 -2.48 -8.63 15.25
C ALA A 259 -1.33 -7.62 15.12
N VAL A 260 -1.56 -6.49 14.46
CA VAL A 260 -0.54 -5.45 14.24
C VAL A 260 -0.55 -4.32 15.26
N THR A 261 -1.61 -4.20 16.07
CA THR A 261 -1.68 -3.21 17.15
C THR A 261 -0.83 -3.68 18.33
N ASN A 262 -0.05 -2.80 18.95
CA ASN A 262 0.72 -3.10 20.15
C ASN A 262 -0.16 -2.89 21.40
N PRO A 263 -0.66 -3.95 22.07
CA PRO A 263 -1.52 -3.80 23.25
C PRO A 263 -0.77 -3.25 24.47
N ASP A 264 0.56 -3.42 24.53
CA ASP A 264 1.39 -3.00 25.66
C ASP A 264 1.75 -1.51 25.62
N ALA A 265 1.60 -0.84 24.47
CA ALA A 265 1.76 0.61 24.34
C ALA A 265 0.86 1.41 25.30
N ASN A 266 -0.32 0.88 25.63
CA ASN A 266 -1.24 1.52 26.58
C ASN A 266 -0.84 1.34 28.05
N ARG A 267 0.16 0.51 28.38
CA ARG A 267 0.59 0.30 29.78
C ARG A 267 1.56 1.37 30.29
N THR A 268 2.11 2.21 29.42
CA THR A 268 3.16 3.18 29.79
C THR A 268 2.67 4.63 29.89
N THR A 269 1.35 4.85 29.88
CA THR A 269 0.80 6.11 30.39
C THR A 269 0.39 5.90 31.83
N ALA A 270 1.36 6.07 32.74
CA ALA A 270 0.99 6.47 34.10
C ALA A 270 0.04 7.67 33.95
N PRO A 271 -1.11 7.69 34.65
CA PRO A 271 -2.00 8.84 34.58
C PRO A 271 -1.18 10.08 34.85
N ALA A 272 -1.19 11.02 33.90
CA ALA A 272 -0.60 12.34 34.10
C ALA A 272 -1.14 12.84 35.43
N ALA A 273 -0.24 13.04 36.39
CA ALA A 273 -0.60 13.61 37.67
C ALA A 273 -1.39 14.88 37.39
N ASP A 274 -2.49 15.07 38.12
CA ASP A 274 -3.30 16.28 38.02
C ASP A 274 -2.37 17.50 38.02
N PRO A 275 -2.60 18.48 37.12
CA PRO A 275 -1.76 19.65 37.05
C PRO A 275 -1.64 20.24 38.46
N PRO A 276 -0.42 20.51 38.95
CA PRO A 276 -0.24 21.04 40.29
C PRO A 276 -1.07 22.31 40.42
N ASP A 277 -1.88 22.35 41.49
CA ASP A 277 -2.69 23.49 41.90
C ASP A 277 -1.86 24.78 41.72
N PRO A 278 -2.42 25.87 41.16
CA PRO A 278 -1.66 27.09 40.86
C PRO A 278 -1.22 27.76 42.16
N GLN A 279 -0.11 27.29 42.72
CA GLN A 279 0.62 28.01 43.75
C GLN A 279 1.07 29.32 43.14
N LEU A 280 0.88 30.44 43.86
CA LEU A 280 1.41 31.75 43.47
C LEU A 280 2.92 31.62 43.21
N GLN A 281 3.29 31.49 41.94
CA GLN A 281 4.69 31.44 41.55
C GLN A 281 5.29 32.82 41.81
N THR A 282 6.41 32.84 42.53
CA THR A 282 7.17 34.08 42.68
C THR A 282 7.79 34.46 41.33
N PRO A 283 7.94 35.76 41.00
CA PRO A 283 8.57 36.18 39.75
C PRO A 283 9.93 35.53 39.48
N ALA A 284 10.71 35.25 40.55
CA ALA A 284 11.99 34.57 40.46
C ALA A 284 11.88 33.12 39.96
N GLN A 285 10.84 32.38 40.36
CA GLN A 285 10.60 31.01 39.89
C GLN A 285 10.18 31.00 38.42
N THR A 286 9.36 31.96 38.00
CA THR A 286 8.95 32.11 36.59
C THR A 286 10.16 32.37 35.68
N TYR A 287 11.11 33.23 36.09
CA TYR A 287 12.33 33.47 35.31
C TYR A 287 13.23 32.23 35.21
N LEU A 288 13.34 31.44 36.28
CA LEU A 288 14.11 30.18 36.25
C LEU A 288 13.46 29.17 35.31
N GLN A 289 12.14 29.00 35.37
CA GLN A 289 11.38 28.13 34.48
C GLN A 289 11.54 28.54 33.01
N GLN A 290 11.43 29.84 32.71
CA GLN A 290 11.67 30.38 31.36
C GLN A 290 13.10 30.11 30.88
N ALA A 291 14.10 30.27 31.75
CA ALA A 291 15.50 30.04 31.40
C ALA A 291 15.78 28.55 31.11
N GLU A 292 15.26 27.64 31.93
CA GLU A 292 15.38 26.19 31.69
C GLU A 292 14.62 25.76 30.44
N LEU A 293 13.43 26.33 30.19
CA LEU A 293 12.66 26.06 28.98
C LEU A 293 13.42 26.53 27.72
N ALA A 294 14.00 27.73 27.76
CA ALA A 294 14.84 28.25 26.67
C ALA A 294 16.07 27.36 26.44
N ARG A 295 16.68 26.83 27.51
CA ARG A 295 17.78 25.87 27.42
C ARG A 295 17.34 24.57 26.75
N ALA A 296 16.16 24.03 27.09
CA ALA A 296 15.61 22.85 26.43
C ALA A 296 15.40 23.08 24.92
N PHE A 297 14.86 24.23 24.51
CA PHE A 297 14.76 24.59 23.09
C PHE A 297 16.12 24.66 22.39
N ALA A 298 17.14 25.21 23.04
CA ALA A 298 18.49 25.27 22.50
C ALA A 298 19.10 23.86 22.32
N GLU A 299 18.84 22.94 23.25
CA GLU A 299 19.29 21.54 23.16
C GLU A 299 18.57 20.75 22.06
N ILE A 300 17.29 21.03 21.79
CA ILE A 300 16.51 20.37 20.73
C ILE A 300 16.77 20.99 19.35
N ALA A 301 17.27 22.22 19.26
CA ALA A 301 17.43 22.93 17.99
C ALA A 301 18.28 22.17 16.93
N PRO A 302 19.42 21.52 17.28
CA PRO A 302 20.18 20.72 16.31
C PRO A 302 19.38 19.54 15.73
N LEU A 303 18.44 18.98 16.51
CA LEU A 303 17.61 17.87 16.04
C LEU A 303 16.61 18.32 14.98
N ARG A 304 16.11 19.55 15.05
CA ARG A 304 15.26 20.12 13.99
C ARG A 304 16.01 20.20 12.67
N VAL A 305 17.30 20.59 12.71
CA VAL A 305 18.17 20.63 11.53
C VAL A 305 18.39 19.21 11.00
N ALA A 306 18.71 18.26 11.86
CA ALA A 306 18.91 16.87 11.45
C ALA A 306 17.64 16.22 10.86
N VAL A 307 16.45 16.54 11.40
CA VAL A 307 15.16 16.12 10.81
C VAL A 307 14.97 16.73 9.42
N ALA A 308 15.28 18.03 9.26
CA ALA A 308 15.18 18.71 7.98
C ALA A 308 16.15 18.14 6.93
N GLU A 309 17.42 17.92 7.30
CA GLU A 309 18.42 17.29 6.45
C GLU A 309 18.00 15.87 6.05
N TYR A 310 17.52 15.09 7.02
CA TYR A 310 17.00 13.75 6.76
C TYR A 310 15.86 13.79 5.74
N TYR A 311 14.91 14.71 5.91
CA TYR A 311 13.81 14.90 4.97
C TYR A 311 14.29 15.34 3.58
N GLN A 312 15.23 16.30 3.49
CA GLN A 312 15.77 16.78 2.22
C GLN A 312 16.52 15.67 1.45
N VAL A 313 17.28 14.84 2.16
CA VAL A 313 18.05 13.74 1.57
C VAL A 313 17.17 12.55 1.19
N ARG A 314 16.17 12.22 2.03
CA ARG A 314 15.38 10.99 1.90
C ARG A 314 13.99 11.19 1.32
N GLY A 315 13.51 12.43 1.23
CA GLY A 315 12.14 12.79 0.83
C GLY A 315 11.06 12.37 1.83
N VAL A 316 11.45 11.94 3.04
CA VAL A 316 10.57 11.35 4.05
C VAL A 316 10.98 11.77 5.45
N MET A 317 10.01 12.01 6.34
CA MET A 317 10.30 12.37 7.73
C MET A 317 10.90 11.17 8.51
N PRO A 318 11.83 11.40 9.43
CA PRO A 318 12.40 10.35 10.27
C PRO A 318 11.37 9.83 11.27
N LEU A 319 11.47 8.55 11.62
CA LEU A 319 10.51 7.87 12.50
C LEU A 319 11.00 7.77 13.95
N SER A 320 12.28 7.96 14.15
CA SER A 320 12.95 7.88 15.44
C SER A 320 14.13 8.82 15.46
N VAL A 321 14.57 9.20 16.65
CA VAL A 321 15.78 10.01 16.81
C VAL A 321 17.04 9.22 16.42
N SER A 322 17.00 7.89 16.54
CA SER A 322 18.06 7.02 16.01
C SER A 322 18.17 7.03 14.48
N ALA A 323 17.07 7.29 13.76
CA ALA A 323 17.09 7.36 12.29
C ALA A 323 17.90 8.54 11.76
N ILE A 324 18.01 9.61 12.55
CA ILE A 324 18.86 10.78 12.26
C ILE A 324 20.27 10.67 12.86
N GLY A 325 20.69 9.46 13.27
CA GLY A 325 22.04 9.18 13.74
C GLY A 325 22.31 9.56 15.20
N VAL A 326 21.28 9.93 15.96
CA VAL A 326 21.41 10.34 17.36
C VAL A 326 21.13 9.16 18.28
N ARG A 327 22.05 8.87 19.20
CA ARG A 327 21.92 7.74 20.14
C ARG A 327 20.96 8.11 21.28
N SER A 328 19.98 7.25 21.56
CA SER A 328 18.95 7.47 22.60
C SER A 328 19.49 7.86 23.99
N PRO A 329 20.58 7.28 24.53
CA PRO A 329 21.13 7.70 25.83
C PRO A 329 21.73 9.12 25.84
N ALA A 330 22.06 9.69 24.68
CA ALA A 330 22.67 11.02 24.58
C ALA A 330 21.66 12.17 24.72
N MET A 331 20.38 11.86 24.96
CA MET A 331 19.30 12.83 24.93
C MET A 331 18.64 13.10 26.29
N ARG A 332 19.22 12.56 27.36
CA ARG A 332 18.90 12.97 28.72
C ARG A 332 19.89 14.05 29.15
N SER A 333 19.37 15.16 29.65
CA SER A 333 20.17 16.28 30.15
C SER A 333 19.61 16.78 31.48
N GLU A 334 20.16 17.87 32.00
CA GLU A 334 19.62 18.52 33.20
C GLU A 334 18.22 19.09 33.00
N VAL A 335 17.84 19.39 31.74
CA VAL A 335 16.54 20.03 31.40
C VAL A 335 15.62 19.13 30.57
N ILE A 336 16.12 18.02 30.01
CA ILE A 336 15.34 17.05 29.24
C ILE A 336 15.39 15.69 29.94
N GLN A 337 14.25 15.23 30.43
CA GLN A 337 14.09 13.92 31.08
C GLN A 337 14.01 12.80 30.05
N HIS A 338 13.24 13.03 28.98
CA HIS A 338 13.01 12.08 27.90
C HIS A 338 12.77 12.82 26.59
N LEU A 339 13.29 12.27 25.49
CA LEU A 339 13.11 12.82 24.16
C LEU A 339 12.84 11.68 23.18
N GLU A 340 11.74 11.77 22.45
CA GLU A 340 11.30 10.75 21.51
C GLU A 340 10.71 11.37 20.23
N MET A 341 10.55 10.54 19.19
CA MET A 341 9.69 10.88 18.06
C MET A 341 8.42 10.04 18.13
N ARG A 342 7.26 10.68 18.32
CA ARG A 342 5.96 9.99 18.43
C ARG A 342 5.35 9.68 17.07
N GLN A 343 5.59 10.54 16.10
CA GLN A 343 5.12 10.42 14.72
C GLN A 343 6.25 10.80 13.77
N PRO A 344 6.15 10.51 12.47
CA PRO A 344 7.20 10.87 11.51
C PRO A 344 7.57 12.37 11.58
N GLY A 345 8.76 12.66 12.12
CA GLY A 345 9.32 13.99 12.29
C GLY A 345 8.81 14.79 13.50
N VAL A 346 7.79 14.30 14.21
CA VAL A 346 7.24 14.96 15.41
C VAL A 346 8.10 14.60 16.61
N MET A 347 8.80 15.59 17.18
CA MET A 347 9.65 15.39 18.34
C MET A 347 8.91 15.81 19.61
N ARG A 348 8.93 14.96 20.64
CA ARG A 348 8.41 15.28 21.96
C ARG A 348 9.52 15.19 23.00
N ALA A 349 9.69 16.27 23.76
CA ALA A 349 10.59 16.37 24.90
C ALA A 349 9.78 16.50 26.19
N ASP A 350 9.95 15.58 27.12
CA ASP A 350 9.47 15.72 28.49
C ASP A 350 10.59 16.39 29.32
N LEU A 351 10.26 17.47 30.01
CA LEU A 351 11.24 18.33 30.68
C LEU A 351 11.58 17.84 32.09
N ALA A 352 12.80 18.16 32.52
CA ALA A 352 13.29 17.92 33.87
C ALA A 352 13.43 19.24 34.66
N GLY A 353 13.83 19.15 35.93
CA GLY A 353 14.18 20.32 36.74
C GLY A 353 12.98 21.15 37.16
N ALA A 354 13.07 22.47 37.03
CA ALA A 354 12.00 23.40 37.39
C ALA A 354 10.74 23.29 36.52
N ASN A 355 10.83 22.56 35.40
CA ASN A 355 9.74 22.28 34.47
C ASN A 355 9.34 20.79 34.46
N GLU A 356 9.61 20.03 35.52
CA GLU A 356 9.17 18.64 35.60
C GLU A 356 7.65 18.50 35.39
N GLY A 357 7.23 17.57 34.53
CA GLY A 357 5.83 17.38 34.12
C GLY A 357 5.36 18.26 32.96
N VAL A 358 6.20 19.20 32.50
CA VAL A 358 5.98 19.95 31.25
C VAL A 358 6.53 19.17 30.07
N PHE A 359 5.83 19.19 28.94
CA PHE A 359 6.32 18.68 27.66
C PHE A 359 6.39 19.79 26.59
N ILE A 360 7.28 19.60 25.63
CA ILE A 360 7.36 20.36 24.39
C ILE A 360 7.23 19.39 23.23
N GLU A 361 6.30 19.65 22.33
CA GLU A 361 6.14 18.90 21.09
C GLU A 361 6.36 19.81 19.89
N LEU A 362 7.25 19.39 18.99
CA LEU A 362 7.61 20.10 17.77
C LEU A 362 7.09 19.31 16.57
N VAL A 363 6.07 19.85 15.92
CA VAL A 363 5.39 19.27 14.77
C VAL A 363 5.91 19.93 13.49
N PRO A 364 6.55 19.18 12.57
CA PRO A 364 6.99 19.73 11.30
C PRO A 364 5.80 19.90 10.35
N GLU A 365 5.68 21.08 9.75
CA GLU A 365 4.69 21.44 8.75
C GLU A 365 5.40 21.75 7.44
N LEU A 366 5.08 21.01 6.39
CA LEU A 366 5.67 21.22 5.08
C LEU A 366 5.07 22.47 4.43
N GLU A 367 5.92 23.42 4.05
CA GLU A 367 5.48 24.59 3.30
C GLU A 367 5.11 24.22 1.86
N HIS A 368 4.23 25.03 1.26
CA HIS A 368 3.77 24.86 -0.12
C HIS A 368 4.98 24.79 -1.07
N GLY A 369 5.16 23.63 -1.72
CA GLY A 369 6.29 23.38 -2.62
C GLY A 369 7.36 22.43 -2.07
N TYR A 370 7.22 21.87 -0.87
CA TYR A 370 8.13 20.88 -0.27
C TYR A 370 9.58 21.36 -0.06
N THR A 371 9.85 22.66 -0.19
CA THR A 371 11.19 23.25 -0.08
C THR A 371 11.55 23.67 1.35
N GLY A 372 10.56 23.83 2.23
CA GLY A 372 10.72 24.32 3.59
C GLY A 372 9.96 23.51 4.63
N ILE A 373 10.47 23.47 5.86
CA ILE A 373 9.80 22.90 7.03
C ILE A 373 9.57 24.03 8.03
N LYS A 374 8.31 24.40 8.21
CA LYS A 374 7.87 25.21 9.33
C LYS A 374 7.68 24.30 10.55
N TRP A 375 7.88 24.83 11.75
CA TRP A 375 7.70 24.07 12.98
C TRP A 375 6.59 24.69 13.80
N ARG A 376 5.58 23.89 14.13
CA ARG A 376 4.56 24.24 15.12
C ARG A 376 4.97 23.66 16.47
N CYS A 377 4.91 24.48 17.51
CA CYS A 377 5.27 24.08 18.87
C CYS A 377 4.00 23.98 19.71
N ILE A 378 3.85 22.85 20.41
CA ILE A 378 2.72 22.54 21.29
C ILE A 378 3.31 22.24 22.68
N SER A 379 2.68 22.74 23.75
CA SER A 379 3.13 22.48 25.12
C SER A 379 1.99 22.62 26.13
N ASN A 380 2.13 21.94 27.27
CA ASN A 380 1.26 22.12 28.45
C ASN A 380 1.84 23.11 29.49
N ALA A 381 2.94 23.79 29.18
CA ALA A 381 3.44 24.87 30.03
C ALA A 381 2.47 26.05 30.05
N ALA A 382 2.42 26.77 31.17
CA ALA A 382 1.58 27.96 31.28
C ALA A 382 2.03 29.06 30.28
N ALA A 383 1.08 29.79 29.71
CA ALA A 383 1.33 30.91 28.81
C ALA A 383 2.38 31.92 29.32
N SER A 384 2.48 32.10 30.64
CA SER A 384 3.44 33.03 31.26
C SER A 384 4.91 32.62 31.11
N ILE A 385 5.19 31.33 30.88
CA ILE A 385 6.54 30.81 30.69
C ILE A 385 6.83 30.42 29.23
N LEU A 386 5.79 30.22 28.41
CA LEU A 386 5.96 29.86 27.01
C LEU A 386 6.56 31.00 26.17
N PRO A 387 7.55 30.72 25.32
CA PRO A 387 7.99 31.69 24.33
C PRO A 387 6.86 31.93 23.32
N SER A 388 6.79 33.14 22.76
CA SER A 388 5.75 33.56 21.80
C SER A 388 5.67 32.70 20.52
N ALA A 389 6.62 31.79 20.31
CA ALA A 389 6.67 30.87 19.19
C ALA A 389 5.93 29.53 19.46
N CYS A 390 5.42 29.31 20.66
CA CYS A 390 4.69 28.10 21.05
C CYS A 390 3.20 28.40 21.29
N GLU A 391 2.34 27.52 20.79
CA GLU A 391 0.90 27.56 21.02
C GLU A 391 0.59 26.79 22.32
N GLU A 392 -0.31 27.33 23.12
CA GLU A 392 -0.82 26.68 24.35
C GLU A 392 -1.91 25.67 23.97
N TYR A 393 -1.90 24.50 24.63
CA TYR A 393 -2.83 23.40 24.37
C TYR A 393 -4.06 23.43 25.28
#